data_AF-A0A672NXA1-F1
#
_entry.id   AF-A0A672NXA1-F1
#
_cell.length_a   1.000
_cell.length_b   1.000
_cell.length_c   1.000
_cell.angle_alpha   90.00
_cell.angle_beta   90.00
_cell.angle_gamma   90.00
#
_symmetry.space_group_name_H-M   'P 1'
#
loop_
_entity.id
_entity.type
_entity.pdbx_description
1 polymer ?
#
loop_
_entity_poly.entity_id
_entity_poly.type
_entity_poly.pdbx_seq_one_letter_code
_entity_poly.pdbx_strand_id
1 'polypeptide(L)'
;MILSEENGIKVVESNGTDYLYQIHTAGIYNVIEVKGLLNLIWDNKTSLMLQLHPKFKGKVCGLCGNFDGNANNDFVKHDGEEVTDAVAFGNSWKVNPSCPEVSNLMNPCEKNPHRSAWAIKQCSIITSPVFTDCHSRVDSGPYYDACVRDTCACDSGGDCDCFCTAVAAYAAECRKKGACVAWRSPSICPLFCDYYNNPPDECEWHYKTCGSTCMKTCRNPSGTCSNQIPLLEGMK
;
A
#
# COMPACT_ATOMS: atom_id res chain seq x y z
N MET A 1 -13.98 12.20 1.68
CA MET A 1 -12.67 12.83 1.95
C MET A 1 -12.85 13.76 3.14
N ILE A 2 -11.92 13.73 4.09
CA ILE A 2 -11.96 14.65 5.22
C ILE A 2 -11.08 15.85 4.85
N LEU A 3 -11.69 17.03 4.81
CA LEU A 3 -11.00 18.30 4.52
C LEU A 3 -10.89 19.12 5.80
N SER A 4 -9.74 19.76 5.99
CA SER A 4 -9.50 20.72 7.06
C SER A 4 -9.89 22.13 6.60
N GLU A 5 -10.80 22.81 7.31
CA GLU A 5 -11.15 24.22 7.09
C GLU A 5 -10.90 25.04 8.37
N GLU A 6 -10.80 26.38 8.26
CA GLU A 6 -10.50 27.30 9.38
C GLU A 6 -11.46 27.21 10.58
N ASN A 7 -12.65 26.63 10.40
CA ASN A 7 -13.69 26.47 11.43
C ASN A 7 -14.07 25.01 11.74
N GLY A 8 -13.23 24.03 11.36
CA GLY A 8 -13.40 22.63 11.76
C GLY A 8 -13.20 21.60 10.64
N ILE A 9 -13.45 20.33 10.98
CA ILE A 9 -13.34 19.19 10.08
C ILE A 9 -14.69 18.93 9.40
N LYS A 10 -14.71 18.90 8.06
CA LYS A 10 -15.91 18.51 7.29
C LYS A 10 -15.69 17.16 6.60
N VAL A 11 -16.56 16.20 6.88
CA VAL A 11 -16.71 15.02 6.03
C VAL A 11 -17.46 15.46 4.79
N VAL A 12 -16.78 15.49 3.64
CA VAL A 12 -17.46 15.71 2.36
C VAL A 12 -18.12 14.39 1.96
N GLU A 13 -19.41 14.27 2.26
CA GLU A 13 -20.29 13.30 1.64
C GLU A 13 -20.59 13.74 0.19
N SER A 14 -20.65 12.78 -0.74
CA SER A 14 -20.93 13.08 -2.14
C SER A 14 -22.35 13.62 -2.27
N ASN A 15 -22.49 14.89 -2.66
CA ASN A 15 -23.78 15.52 -2.99
C ASN A 15 -24.36 15.01 -4.34
N GLY A 16 -24.11 13.77 -4.73
CA GLY A 16 -24.55 13.24 -6.03
C GLY A 16 -23.88 13.95 -7.22
N THR A 17 -22.68 14.51 -7.03
CA THR A 17 -21.86 14.94 -8.16
C THR A 17 -21.24 13.70 -8.77
N ASP A 18 -21.61 13.37 -9.99
CA ASP A 18 -21.00 12.29 -10.80
C ASP A 18 -19.54 12.65 -11.09
N TYR A 19 -18.67 12.44 -10.11
CA TYR A 19 -17.24 12.45 -10.36
C TYR A 19 -16.95 11.33 -11.36
N LEU A 20 -16.33 11.69 -12.48
CA LEU A 20 -15.89 10.70 -13.45
C LEU A 20 -14.80 9.85 -12.81
N TYR A 21 -15.18 8.64 -12.40
CA TYR A 21 -14.26 7.62 -11.90
C TYR A 21 -14.14 6.45 -12.88
N GLN A 22 -12.99 5.79 -12.85
CA GLN A 22 -12.73 4.59 -13.62
C GLN A 22 -12.18 3.50 -12.71
N ILE A 23 -12.72 2.29 -12.85
CA ILE A 23 -12.24 1.11 -12.13
C ILE A 23 -11.66 0.15 -13.15
N HIS A 24 -10.40 -0.23 -12.92
CA HIS A 24 -9.73 -1.22 -13.75
C HIS A 24 -8.71 -1.99 -12.93
N THR A 25 -8.25 -3.11 -13.50
CA THR A 25 -7.21 -3.95 -12.89
C THR A 25 -5.88 -3.65 -13.57
N ALA A 26 -4.81 -3.56 -12.78
CA ALA A 26 -3.45 -3.35 -13.26
C ALA A 26 -2.51 -4.26 -12.47
N GLY A 27 -2.01 -5.31 -13.14
CA GLY A 27 -1.25 -6.36 -12.49
C GLY A 27 -2.11 -7.09 -11.44
N ILE A 28 -1.61 -7.18 -10.20
CA ILE A 28 -2.31 -7.81 -9.07
C ILE A 28 -3.21 -6.83 -8.30
N TYR A 29 -3.37 -5.59 -8.77
CA TYR A 29 -4.09 -4.53 -8.05
C TYR A 29 -5.38 -4.13 -8.77
N ASN A 30 -6.36 -3.72 -7.97
CA ASN A 30 -7.49 -2.91 -8.43
C ASN A 30 -7.18 -1.43 -8.27
N VAL A 31 -7.48 -0.65 -9.31
CA VAL A 31 -7.22 0.78 -9.38
C VAL A 31 -8.53 1.52 -9.59
N ILE A 32 -8.82 2.46 -8.70
CA ILE A 32 -9.91 3.42 -8.82
C ILE A 32 -9.30 4.79 -9.07
N GLU A 33 -9.47 5.30 -10.28
CA GLU A 33 -9.04 6.64 -10.67
C GLU A 33 -10.22 7.60 -10.55
N VAL A 34 -10.06 8.66 -9.77
CA VAL A 34 -11.02 9.78 -9.73
C VAL A 34 -10.36 10.96 -10.41
N LYS A 35 -10.78 11.22 -11.66
CA LYS A 35 -10.05 12.10 -12.58
C LYS A 35 -9.78 13.49 -11.98
N GLY A 36 -8.50 13.85 -11.92
CA GLY A 36 -8.04 15.14 -11.40
C GLY A 36 -8.18 15.33 -9.89
N LEU A 37 -8.46 14.25 -9.13
CA LEU A 37 -8.64 14.28 -7.68
C LEU A 37 -7.69 13.32 -6.96
N LEU A 38 -7.90 12.02 -7.12
CA LEU A 38 -7.13 10.99 -6.42
C LEU A 38 -7.16 9.67 -7.16
N ASN A 39 -6.18 8.81 -6.85
CA ASN A 39 -6.18 7.40 -7.24
C ASN A 39 -6.11 6.53 -5.98
N LEU A 40 -6.90 5.45 -5.97
CA LEU A 40 -6.86 4.39 -4.97
C LEU A 40 -6.32 3.13 -5.63
N ILE A 41 -5.27 2.55 -5.09
CA ILE A 41 -4.69 1.29 -5.56
C ILE A 41 -4.75 0.28 -4.43
N TRP A 42 -5.41 -0.85 -4.65
CA TRP A 42 -5.66 -1.87 -3.62
C TRP A 42 -5.25 -3.25 -4.12
N ASP A 43 -4.59 -4.02 -3.27
CA ASP A 43 -4.06 -5.36 -3.58
C ASP A 43 -5.09 -6.50 -3.44
N ASN A 44 -6.37 -6.16 -3.24
CA ASN A 44 -7.45 -7.10 -2.87
C ASN A 44 -7.26 -7.82 -1.54
N LYS A 45 -6.30 -7.37 -0.71
CA LYS A 45 -6.05 -7.87 0.63
C LYS A 45 -6.04 -6.68 1.59
N THR A 46 -4.89 -6.36 2.16
CA THR A 46 -4.74 -5.38 3.25
C THR A 46 -3.91 -4.16 2.86
N SER A 47 -3.29 -4.13 1.67
CA SER A 47 -2.47 -3.00 1.23
C SER A 47 -3.27 -2.03 0.37
N LEU A 48 -3.36 -0.78 0.84
CA LEU A 48 -4.07 0.31 0.17
C LEU A 48 -3.12 1.50 0.00
N MET A 49 -2.99 1.97 -1.23
CA MET A 49 -2.19 3.15 -1.58
C MET A 49 -3.11 4.26 -2.08
N LEU A 50 -3.03 5.42 -1.44
CA LEU A 50 -3.73 6.64 -1.85
C LEU A 50 -2.75 7.59 -2.52
N GLN A 51 -3.11 8.08 -3.70
CA GLN A 51 -2.37 9.14 -4.40
C GLN A 51 -3.29 10.33 -4.56
N LEU A 52 -2.92 11.46 -3.96
CA LEU A 52 -3.69 12.70 -4.04
C LEU A 52 -3.09 13.67 -5.05
N HIS A 53 -3.94 14.40 -5.76
CA HIS A 53 -3.49 15.50 -6.59
C HIS A 53 -2.81 16.57 -5.71
N PRO A 54 -1.68 17.19 -6.13
CA PRO A 54 -0.96 18.21 -5.36
C PRO A 54 -1.80 19.43 -4.92
N LYS A 55 -2.99 19.62 -5.46
CA LYS A 55 -3.92 20.70 -5.08
C LYS A 55 -4.48 20.55 -3.66
N PHE A 56 -4.39 19.34 -3.11
CA PHE A 56 -4.79 18.97 -1.76
C PHE A 56 -3.66 19.10 -0.74
N LYS A 57 -2.47 19.56 -1.16
CA LYS A 57 -1.33 19.78 -0.27
C LYS A 57 -1.73 20.71 0.87
N GLY A 58 -1.58 20.26 2.12
CA GLY A 58 -1.96 21.00 3.32
C GLY A 58 -3.48 21.23 3.50
N LYS A 59 -4.34 20.46 2.82
CA LYS A 59 -5.81 20.62 2.89
C LYS A 59 -6.55 19.36 3.33
N VAL A 60 -5.80 18.33 3.68
CA VAL A 60 -6.33 17.04 4.13
C VAL A 60 -5.91 16.81 5.57
N CYS A 61 -6.61 15.91 6.23
CA CYS A 61 -6.28 15.45 7.56
C CYS A 61 -6.74 13.99 7.73
N GLY A 62 -6.29 13.35 8.80
CA GLY A 62 -6.58 11.96 9.11
C GLY A 62 -5.32 11.15 9.36
N LEU A 63 -5.46 9.83 9.37
CA LEU A 63 -4.37 8.89 9.64
C LEU A 63 -3.21 8.93 8.63
N CYS A 64 -3.43 9.53 7.44
CA CYS A 64 -2.40 9.72 6.42
C CYS A 64 -1.69 11.09 6.53
N GLY A 65 -1.86 11.81 7.64
CA GLY A 65 -1.25 13.11 7.87
C GLY A 65 -1.97 14.25 7.16
N ASN A 66 -1.27 15.39 7.04
CA ASN A 66 -1.84 16.64 6.49
C ASN A 66 -1.41 16.93 5.02
N PHE A 67 -0.49 16.11 4.49
CA PHE A 67 0.07 16.21 3.14
C PHE A 67 0.73 17.58 2.86
N ASP A 68 1.41 18.20 3.82
CA ASP A 68 2.16 19.46 3.62
C ASP A 68 3.64 19.24 3.22
N GLY A 69 4.12 18.00 3.33
CA GLY A 69 5.50 17.59 3.02
C GLY A 69 6.45 17.61 4.22
N ASN A 70 5.96 17.84 5.44
CA ASN A 70 6.71 17.80 6.68
C ASN A 70 6.24 16.62 7.56
N ALA A 71 6.98 15.51 7.55
CA ALA A 71 6.60 14.33 8.34
C ALA A 71 6.56 14.56 9.86
N ASN A 72 7.19 15.63 10.37
CA ASN A 72 7.27 15.89 11.81
C ASN A 72 5.95 16.39 12.41
N ASN A 73 5.03 16.91 11.59
CA ASN A 73 3.74 17.44 12.04
C ASN A 73 2.54 16.63 11.51
N ASP A 74 2.76 15.39 11.05
CA ASP A 74 1.68 14.56 10.50
C ASP A 74 0.73 14.02 11.58
N PHE A 75 1.17 13.98 12.85
CA PHE A 75 0.37 13.51 13.98
C PHE A 75 -0.48 14.64 14.60
N VAL A 76 -1.47 15.10 13.83
CA VAL A 76 -2.48 16.07 14.28
C VAL A 76 -3.78 15.35 14.62
N LYS A 77 -4.27 15.50 15.85
CA LYS A 77 -5.55 14.94 16.29
C LYS A 77 -6.74 15.61 15.58
N HIS A 78 -7.92 15.00 15.68
CA HIS A 78 -9.15 15.55 15.08
C HIS A 78 -9.56 16.93 15.63
N ASP A 79 -9.06 17.32 16.82
CA ASP A 79 -9.31 18.62 17.46
C ASP A 79 -8.26 19.68 17.07
N GLY A 80 -7.28 19.32 16.24
CA GLY A 80 -6.22 20.20 15.77
C GLY A 80 -4.96 20.22 16.64
N GLU A 81 -4.92 19.47 17.75
CA GLU A 81 -3.73 19.38 18.60
C GLU A 81 -2.70 18.41 17.99
N GLU A 82 -1.45 18.88 17.88
CA GLU A 82 -0.30 18.08 17.45
C GLU A 82 0.25 17.25 18.61
N VAL A 83 0.50 15.96 18.37
CA VAL A 83 0.99 15.02 19.39
C VAL A 83 2.15 14.20 18.83
N THR A 84 3.03 13.71 19.70
CA THR A 84 4.13 12.81 19.31
C THR A 84 3.76 11.33 19.47
N ASP A 85 2.69 11.04 20.21
CA ASP A 85 2.26 9.67 20.50
C ASP A 85 1.31 9.15 19.42
N ALA A 86 1.73 8.10 18.71
CA ALA A 86 0.98 7.51 17.61
C ALA A 86 -0.36 6.90 18.07
N VAL A 87 -0.45 6.43 19.32
CA VAL A 87 -1.67 5.81 19.87
C VAL A 87 -2.73 6.87 20.16
N ALA A 88 -2.34 7.97 20.82
CA ALA A 88 -3.18 9.12 21.05
C ALA A 88 -3.66 9.74 19.73
N PHE A 89 -2.76 9.90 18.75
CA PHE A 89 -3.11 10.32 17.39
C PHE A 89 -4.14 9.39 16.76
N GLY A 90 -3.87 8.07 16.72
CA GLY A 90 -4.75 7.08 16.09
C GLY A 90 -6.14 7.00 16.73
N ASN A 91 -6.20 6.98 18.06
CA ASN A 91 -7.47 6.94 18.80
C ASN A 91 -8.34 8.19 18.55
N SER A 92 -7.72 9.35 18.32
CA SER A 92 -8.44 10.60 18.04
C SER A 92 -9.24 10.54 16.72
N TRP A 93 -8.84 9.69 15.77
CA TRP A 93 -9.48 9.57 14.45
C TRP A 93 -10.58 8.49 14.40
N LYS A 94 -11.02 7.94 15.54
CA LYS A 94 -12.12 6.97 15.58
C LYS A 94 -13.42 7.61 15.06
N VAL A 95 -14.09 6.93 14.13
CA VAL A 95 -15.36 7.40 13.55
C VAL A 95 -16.52 7.21 14.52
N ASN A 96 -16.56 6.06 15.20
CA ASN A 96 -17.58 5.76 16.20
C ASN A 96 -17.00 5.96 17.60
N PRO A 97 -17.54 6.89 18.42
CA PRO A 97 -17.07 7.12 19.77
C PRO A 97 -17.15 5.89 20.69
N SER A 98 -18.06 4.95 20.41
CA SER A 98 -18.23 3.71 21.16
C SER A 98 -17.13 2.67 20.90
N CYS A 99 -16.27 2.88 19.89
CA CYS A 99 -15.12 2.01 19.67
C CYS A 99 -14.12 2.12 20.83
N PRO A 100 -13.56 1.00 21.30
CA PRO A 100 -12.58 0.99 22.38
C PRO A 100 -11.31 1.74 21.95
N GLU A 101 -10.66 2.37 22.90
CA GLU A 101 -9.35 2.97 22.69
C GLU A 101 -8.25 1.91 22.76
N VAL A 102 -7.27 2.04 21.88
CA VAL A 102 -6.05 1.24 21.93
C VAL A 102 -5.17 1.82 23.04
N SER A 103 -4.74 0.98 23.97
CA SER A 103 -3.83 1.38 25.06
C SER A 103 -2.61 0.46 25.20
N ASN A 104 -2.68 -0.75 24.65
CA ASN A 104 -1.60 -1.74 24.70
C ASN A 104 -1.20 -2.17 23.30
N LEU A 105 -0.09 -1.64 22.80
CA LEU A 105 0.59 -2.13 21.60
C LEU A 105 1.50 -3.30 21.97
N MET A 106 0.92 -4.44 22.36
CA MET A 106 1.71 -5.64 22.62
C MET A 106 2.42 -6.06 21.33
N ASN A 107 3.72 -6.33 21.42
CA ASN A 107 4.49 -6.84 20.28
C ASN A 107 3.95 -8.23 19.88
N PRO A 108 3.48 -8.43 18.63
CA PRO A 108 2.98 -9.73 18.20
C PRO A 108 3.99 -10.87 18.33
N CYS A 109 5.29 -10.58 18.17
CA CYS A 109 6.34 -11.59 18.34
C CYS A 109 6.58 -11.96 19.80
N GLU A 110 6.29 -11.07 20.76
CA GLU A 110 6.32 -11.41 22.20
C GLU A 110 5.10 -12.23 22.59
N LYS A 111 3.94 -11.93 21.99
CA LYS A 111 2.72 -12.72 22.17
C LYS A 111 2.84 -14.12 21.56
N ASN A 112 3.49 -14.21 20.39
CA ASN A 112 3.66 -15.44 19.62
C ASN A 112 5.15 -15.78 19.42
N PRO A 113 5.92 -16.09 20.50
CA PRO A 113 7.38 -16.23 20.43
C PRO A 113 7.84 -17.38 19.54
N HIS A 114 7.03 -18.44 19.42
CA HIS A 114 7.30 -19.57 18.55
C HIS A 114 7.35 -19.19 17.05
N ARG A 115 6.76 -18.06 16.65
CA ARG A 115 6.77 -17.57 15.26
C ARG A 115 7.93 -16.62 14.96
N SER A 116 8.55 -16.03 15.99
CA SER A 116 9.56 -14.98 15.84
C SER A 116 10.74 -15.41 14.96
N ALA A 117 11.29 -16.61 15.19
CA ALA A 117 12.41 -17.11 14.42
C ALA A 117 12.08 -17.28 12.92
N TRP A 118 10.87 -17.72 12.60
CA TRP A 118 10.42 -17.84 11.21
C TRP A 118 10.21 -16.45 10.58
N ALA A 119 9.54 -15.53 11.30
CA ALA A 119 9.30 -14.16 10.84
C ALA A 119 10.61 -13.41 10.53
N ILE A 120 11.56 -13.41 11.46
CA ILE A 120 12.89 -12.81 11.28
C ILE A 120 13.59 -13.38 10.05
N LYS A 121 13.57 -14.72 9.89
CA LYS A 121 14.22 -15.39 8.77
C LYS A 121 13.59 -15.02 7.43
N GLN A 122 12.26 -15.08 7.30
CA GLN A 122 11.58 -14.77 6.04
C GLN A 122 11.73 -13.29 5.67
N CYS A 123 11.50 -12.39 6.62
CA CYS A 123 11.57 -10.94 6.38
C CYS A 123 12.98 -10.43 6.08
N SER A 124 14.03 -11.19 6.41
CA SER A 124 15.42 -10.84 6.09
C SER A 124 15.69 -10.61 4.59
N ILE A 125 14.81 -11.10 3.71
CA ILE A 125 14.87 -10.80 2.27
C ILE A 125 14.90 -9.29 1.99
N ILE A 126 14.15 -8.48 2.77
CA ILE A 126 14.06 -7.02 2.63
C ILE A 126 15.44 -6.35 2.79
N THR A 127 16.26 -6.86 3.70
CA THR A 127 17.63 -6.39 3.98
C THR A 127 18.70 -7.16 3.22
N SER A 128 18.32 -8.19 2.45
CA SER A 128 19.26 -9.07 1.75
C SER A 128 19.76 -8.44 0.44
N PRO A 129 20.79 -9.03 -0.20
CA PRO A 129 21.27 -8.56 -1.49
C PRO A 129 20.23 -8.51 -2.61
N VAL A 130 19.10 -9.23 -2.48
CA VAL A 130 17.98 -9.16 -3.44
C VAL A 130 17.51 -7.72 -3.65
N PHE A 131 17.52 -6.90 -2.59
CA PHE A 131 17.06 -5.50 -2.62
C PHE A 131 18.19 -4.46 -2.65
N THR A 132 19.43 -4.85 -2.92
CA THR A 132 20.61 -3.95 -2.88
C THR A 132 20.40 -2.65 -3.66
N ASP A 133 19.83 -2.74 -4.87
CA ASP A 133 19.61 -1.57 -5.73
C ASP A 133 18.59 -0.57 -5.17
N CYS A 134 17.76 -1.01 -4.22
CA CYS A 134 16.76 -0.19 -3.55
C CYS A 134 17.23 0.36 -2.20
N HIS A 135 18.14 -0.30 -1.49
CA HIS A 135 18.59 0.13 -0.15
C HIS A 135 19.12 1.56 -0.11
N SER A 136 19.70 2.06 -1.21
CA SER A 136 20.16 3.45 -1.33
C SER A 136 19.05 4.47 -1.58
N ARG A 137 17.83 4.03 -1.92
CA ARG A 137 16.70 4.87 -2.33
C ARG A 137 15.55 4.87 -1.34
N VAL A 138 15.37 3.79 -0.59
CA VAL A 138 14.30 3.59 0.38
C VAL A 138 14.89 2.87 1.60
N ASP A 139 14.72 3.48 2.78
CA ASP A 139 15.10 2.86 4.06
C ASP A 139 14.31 1.56 4.26
N SER A 140 15.02 0.46 4.46
CA SER A 140 14.45 -0.87 4.62
C SER A 140 14.01 -1.16 6.05
N GLY A 141 14.51 -0.43 7.05
CA GLY A 141 14.25 -0.69 8.47
C GLY A 141 12.77 -0.77 8.83
N PRO A 142 11.98 0.30 8.56
CA PRO A 142 10.54 0.30 8.86
C PRO A 142 9.76 -0.82 8.17
N TYR A 143 10.15 -1.20 6.94
CA TYR A 143 9.51 -2.28 6.18
C TYR A 143 9.87 -3.67 6.73
N TYR A 144 11.12 -3.86 7.16
CA TYR A 144 11.57 -5.08 7.82
C TYR A 144 10.83 -5.27 9.16
N ASP A 145 10.77 -4.23 9.99
CA ASP A 145 10.09 -4.27 11.28
C ASP A 145 8.58 -4.53 11.14
N ALA A 146 7.94 -3.89 10.15
CA ALA A 146 6.55 -4.16 9.80
C ALA A 146 6.35 -5.62 9.35
N CYS A 147 7.20 -6.11 8.46
CA CYS A 147 7.14 -7.51 8.00
C CYS A 147 7.24 -8.49 9.17
N VAL A 148 8.19 -8.29 10.09
CA VAL A 148 8.36 -9.18 11.25
C VAL A 148 7.14 -9.14 12.16
N ARG A 149 6.62 -7.94 12.47
CA ARG A 149 5.39 -7.78 13.28
C ARG A 149 4.19 -8.50 12.64
N ASP A 150 3.93 -8.26 11.36
CA ASP A 150 2.77 -8.82 10.66
C ASP A 150 2.87 -10.34 10.56
N THR A 151 4.07 -10.85 10.25
CA THR A 151 4.34 -12.28 10.12
C THR A 151 4.21 -13.02 11.46
N CYS A 152 4.55 -12.38 12.59
CA CYS A 152 4.28 -12.89 13.93
C CYS A 152 2.79 -12.82 14.33
N ALA A 153 2.05 -11.81 13.82
CA ALA A 153 0.65 -11.58 14.17
C ALA A 153 -0.33 -12.50 13.43
N CYS A 154 0.02 -12.98 12.24
CA CYS A 154 -0.85 -13.83 11.44
C CYS A 154 -0.91 -15.28 11.95
N ASP A 155 -1.40 -15.51 13.17
CA ASP A 155 -1.37 -16.80 13.87
C ASP A 155 -2.50 -17.80 13.54
N SER A 156 -3.47 -17.38 12.73
CA SER A 156 -4.70 -18.11 12.46
C SER A 156 -4.75 -18.76 11.06
N GLY A 157 -3.59 -18.87 10.39
CA GLY A 157 -3.45 -19.31 9.00
C GLY A 157 -3.30 -18.12 8.03
N GLY A 158 -2.70 -18.36 6.86
CA GLY A 158 -2.37 -17.29 5.90
C GLY A 158 -1.02 -16.60 6.13
N ASP A 159 -0.12 -17.22 6.90
CA ASP A 159 1.23 -16.71 7.21
C ASP A 159 1.99 -16.21 5.98
N CYS A 160 1.89 -16.97 4.89
CA CYS A 160 2.50 -16.62 3.61
C CYS A 160 1.92 -15.33 3.03
N ASP A 161 0.61 -15.08 3.17
CA ASP A 161 -0.02 -13.88 2.62
C ASP A 161 0.47 -12.61 3.32
N CYS A 162 0.57 -12.62 4.65
CA CYS A 162 1.05 -11.47 5.42
C CYS A 162 2.51 -11.14 5.08
N PHE A 163 3.37 -12.16 5.05
CA PHE A 163 4.76 -12.01 4.61
C PHE A 163 4.84 -11.45 3.18
N CYS A 164 4.10 -12.03 2.23
CA CYS A 164 4.15 -11.61 0.83
C CYS A 164 3.63 -10.18 0.62
N THR A 165 2.57 -9.77 1.33
CA THR A 165 2.06 -8.40 1.27
C THR A 165 3.07 -7.41 1.84
N ALA A 166 3.73 -7.72 2.96
CA ALA A 166 4.75 -6.85 3.55
C ALA A 166 5.98 -6.66 2.64
N VAL A 167 6.50 -7.74 2.04
CA VAL A 167 7.63 -7.64 1.10
C VAL A 167 7.21 -6.92 -0.20
N ALA A 168 6.00 -7.16 -0.69
CA ALA A 168 5.46 -6.47 -1.87
C ALA A 168 5.33 -4.96 -1.63
N ALA A 169 5.01 -4.51 -0.41
CA ALA A 169 4.95 -3.09 -0.06
C ALA A 169 6.33 -2.41 -0.19
N TYR A 170 7.41 -3.07 0.27
CA TYR A 170 8.76 -2.55 0.07
C TYR A 170 9.14 -2.51 -1.41
N ALA A 171 8.88 -3.59 -2.15
CA ALA A 171 9.11 -3.65 -3.60
C ALA A 171 8.34 -2.57 -4.38
N ALA A 172 7.11 -2.23 -3.95
CA ALA A 172 6.32 -1.17 -4.55
C ALA A 172 6.95 0.21 -4.35
N GLU A 173 7.45 0.55 -3.15
CA GLU A 173 8.13 1.82 -2.92
C GLU A 173 9.48 1.88 -3.64
N CYS A 174 10.24 0.77 -3.67
CA CYS A 174 11.46 0.64 -4.47
C CYS A 174 11.22 1.01 -5.94
N ARG A 175 10.20 0.42 -6.54
CA ARG A 175 9.83 0.67 -7.94
C ARG A 175 9.40 2.11 -8.16
N LYS A 176 8.65 2.71 -7.23
CA LYS A 176 8.27 4.12 -7.29
C LYS A 176 9.50 5.04 -7.24
N LYS A 177 10.59 4.63 -6.57
CA LYS A 177 11.91 5.27 -6.62
C LYS A 177 12.81 4.79 -7.76
N GLY A 178 12.26 4.06 -8.73
CA GLY A 178 12.94 3.60 -9.94
C GLY A 178 13.87 2.40 -9.74
N ALA A 179 13.79 1.67 -8.63
CA ALA A 179 14.52 0.43 -8.40
C ALA A 179 13.59 -0.76 -8.68
N CYS A 180 13.84 -1.47 -9.77
CA CYS A 180 13.04 -2.61 -10.18
C CYS A 180 13.61 -3.91 -9.62
N VAL A 181 13.00 -4.47 -8.57
CA VAL A 181 13.56 -5.62 -7.83
C VAL A 181 12.74 -6.88 -8.04
N ALA A 182 13.28 -7.87 -8.75
CA ALA A 182 12.66 -9.19 -8.93
C ALA A 182 12.88 -10.07 -7.69
N TRP A 183 11.94 -10.03 -6.74
CA TRP A 183 12.07 -10.68 -5.43
C TRP A 183 11.29 -11.99 -5.28
N ARG A 184 10.27 -12.23 -6.12
CA ARG A 184 9.47 -13.46 -6.11
C ARG A 184 10.22 -14.62 -6.75
N SER A 185 9.99 -15.82 -6.24
CA SER A 185 10.53 -17.08 -6.78
C SER A 185 9.53 -18.22 -6.58
N PRO A 186 9.72 -19.41 -7.20
CA PRO A 186 8.84 -20.56 -6.96
C PRO A 186 8.70 -20.92 -5.47
N SER A 187 9.73 -20.66 -4.66
CA SER A 187 9.74 -20.89 -3.21
C SER A 187 9.34 -19.68 -2.36
N ILE A 188 9.27 -18.47 -2.94
CA ILE A 188 9.02 -17.22 -2.21
C ILE A 188 7.92 -16.46 -2.94
N CYS A 189 6.72 -16.46 -2.37
CA CYS A 189 5.57 -15.71 -2.86
C CYS A 189 5.29 -15.90 -4.37
N PRO A 190 5.13 -17.15 -4.84
CA PRO A 190 4.95 -17.44 -6.26
C PRO A 190 3.68 -16.78 -6.81
N LEU A 191 3.71 -16.41 -8.09
CA LEU A 191 2.56 -15.97 -8.87
C LEU A 191 2.39 -16.92 -10.06
N PHE A 192 1.16 -17.36 -10.28
CA PHE A 192 0.80 -18.34 -11.31
C PHE A 192 0.19 -17.62 -12.52
N CYS A 193 1.03 -16.93 -13.31
CA CYS A 193 0.57 -16.18 -14.49
C CYS A 193 0.26 -17.10 -15.68
N ASP A 194 0.95 -18.23 -15.79
CA ASP A 194 0.78 -19.25 -16.82
C ASP A 194 -0.61 -19.92 -16.78
N TYR A 195 -1.27 -19.89 -15.62
CA TYR A 195 -2.66 -20.29 -15.47
C TYR A 195 -3.61 -19.62 -16.47
N TYR A 196 -3.30 -18.39 -16.89
CA TYR A 196 -4.14 -17.61 -17.81
C TYR A 196 -3.84 -17.84 -19.30
N ASN A 197 -2.80 -18.61 -19.63
CA ASN A 197 -2.50 -18.95 -21.00
C ASN A 197 -3.58 -19.88 -21.56
N ASN A 198 -4.21 -19.46 -22.66
CA ASN A 198 -5.20 -20.25 -23.36
C ASN A 198 -5.13 -19.96 -24.87
N PRO A 199 -4.72 -20.94 -25.69
CA PRO A 199 -4.44 -22.34 -25.35
C PRO A 199 -3.13 -22.54 -24.54
N PRO A 200 -2.93 -23.71 -23.89
CA PRO A 200 -1.82 -23.93 -22.94
C PRO A 200 -0.40 -23.88 -23.55
N ASP A 201 -0.31 -24.06 -24.87
CA ASP A 201 0.91 -23.97 -25.66
C ASP A 201 1.29 -22.52 -26.02
N GLU A 202 0.38 -21.56 -25.81
CA GLU A 202 0.67 -20.14 -25.91
C GLU A 202 1.26 -19.60 -24.61
N CYS A 203 2.15 -18.62 -24.73
CA CYS A 203 2.79 -17.95 -23.60
C CYS A 203 2.56 -16.45 -23.77
N GLU A 204 1.35 -16.01 -23.47
CA GLU A 204 0.98 -14.59 -23.57
C GLU A 204 1.12 -13.90 -22.22
N TRP A 205 0.66 -14.57 -21.15
CA TRP A 205 0.65 -14.06 -19.80
C TRP A 205 1.98 -14.27 -19.10
N HIS A 206 2.67 -13.17 -18.80
CA HIS A 206 3.97 -13.15 -18.15
C HIS A 206 3.95 -12.30 -16.89
N TYR A 207 4.66 -12.78 -15.88
CA TYR A 207 4.95 -11.98 -14.70
C TYR A 207 5.88 -10.81 -15.05
N LYS A 208 5.47 -9.60 -14.65
CA LYS A 208 6.24 -8.35 -14.74
C LYS A 208 6.31 -7.72 -13.35
N THR A 209 7.48 -7.85 -12.73
CA THR A 209 7.79 -7.27 -11.41
C THR A 209 7.53 -5.77 -11.36
N CYS A 210 7.91 -5.06 -12.42
CA CYS A 210 7.81 -3.61 -12.46
C CYS A 210 6.69 -3.12 -13.36
N GLY A 211 5.67 -3.96 -13.52
CA GLY A 211 4.54 -3.69 -14.39
C GLY A 211 4.89 -3.63 -15.85
N SER A 212 3.84 -3.43 -16.65
CA SER A 212 3.93 -3.20 -18.07
C SER A 212 3.64 -1.74 -18.38
N THR A 213 4.27 -1.23 -19.43
CA THR A 213 3.86 0.05 -20.03
C THR A 213 2.42 -0.05 -20.51
N CYS A 214 1.70 1.08 -20.52
CA CYS A 214 0.30 1.17 -20.94
C CYS A 214 -0.03 0.31 -22.17
N MET A 215 -1.06 -0.52 -22.05
CA MET A 215 -1.53 -1.41 -23.11
C MET A 215 -2.87 -0.94 -23.67
N LYS A 216 -3.06 -1.19 -24.97
CA LYS A 216 -4.38 -1.09 -25.59
C LYS A 216 -5.25 -2.23 -25.08
N THR A 217 -6.45 -1.90 -24.63
CA THR A 217 -7.47 -2.87 -24.23
C THR A 217 -8.81 -2.45 -24.83
N CYS A 218 -9.83 -3.30 -24.79
CA CYS A 218 -11.17 -2.91 -25.22
C CYS A 218 -11.73 -1.72 -24.40
N ARG A 219 -11.30 -1.57 -23.13
CA ARG A 219 -11.67 -0.42 -22.28
C ARG A 219 -10.78 0.81 -22.51
N ASN A 220 -9.57 0.63 -23.04
CA ASN A 220 -8.63 1.68 -23.41
C ASN A 220 -8.11 1.47 -24.84
N PRO A 221 -8.94 1.71 -25.88
CA PRO A 221 -8.56 1.42 -27.26
C PRO A 221 -7.46 2.35 -27.80
N SER A 222 -7.32 3.57 -27.25
CA SER A 222 -6.24 4.48 -27.61
C SER A 222 -4.88 4.02 -27.07
N GLY A 223 -4.86 3.23 -25.99
CA GLY A 223 -3.63 2.87 -25.29
C GLY A 223 -2.97 4.07 -24.62
N THR A 224 -3.78 5.06 -24.24
CA THR A 224 -3.31 6.22 -23.47
C THR A 224 -3.66 5.99 -22.02
N CYS A 225 -2.66 5.84 -21.15
CA CYS A 225 -2.87 5.69 -19.71
C CYS A 225 -2.44 6.96 -18.99
N SER A 226 -3.00 7.16 -17.81
CA SER A 226 -2.56 8.23 -16.92
C SER A 226 -1.11 7.96 -16.47
N ASN A 227 -0.22 8.94 -16.68
CA ASN A 227 1.14 8.91 -16.11
C ASN A 227 1.12 9.09 -14.58
N GLN A 228 -0.06 9.27 -13.98
CA GLN A 228 -0.22 9.45 -12.53
C GLN A 228 -0.21 8.12 -11.78
N ILE A 229 -0.51 7.00 -12.46
CA ILE A 229 -0.46 5.66 -11.87
C ILE A 229 0.98 5.11 -12.00
N PRO A 230 1.63 4.75 -10.89
CA PRO A 230 2.94 4.12 -10.94
C PRO A 230 2.80 2.76 -11.63
N LEU A 231 3.87 2.24 -12.23
CA LEU A 231 3.82 0.88 -12.73
C LEU A 231 3.53 -0.09 -11.57
N LEU A 232 2.65 -1.07 -11.79
CA LEU A 232 2.16 -1.99 -10.76
C LEU A 232 2.58 -3.43 -11.04
N GLU A 233 2.82 -4.21 -9.98
CA GLU A 233 3.38 -5.56 -10.07
C GLU A 233 2.29 -6.47 -10.61
N GLY A 234 2.63 -7.40 -11.51
CA GLY A 234 1.73 -8.49 -11.82
C GLY A 234 1.84 -8.96 -13.24
N MET A 235 0.71 -9.41 -13.76
CA MET A 235 0.61 -10.12 -15.03
C MET A 235 0.53 -9.12 -16.18
N LYS A 236 1.19 -9.46 -17.29
CA LYS A 236 1.03 -8.81 -18.59
C LYS A 236 0.67 -9.86 -19.62
#